data_AF-A0A5D5AK13-F1
#
_entry.id   AF-A0A5D5AK13-F1
#
_cell.length_a   1.000
_cell.length_b   1.000
_cell.length_c   1.000
_cell.angle_alpha   90.00
_cell.angle_beta   90.00
_cell.angle_gamma   90.00
#
_symmetry.space_group_name_H-M   'P 1'
#
loop_
_entity.id
_entity.type
_entity.pdbx_description
1 polymer ?
#
loop_
_entity_poly.entity_id
_entity_poly.type
_entity_poly.pdbx_seq_one_letter_code
_entity_poly.pdbx_strand_id
1 'polypeptide(L)'
;MPTPPTPYDDVPNFIVDRFDDHSKDELRAIATYAETLDGSLDVPDYIVQAFAIQDEETRTVVAIYANELATYLEELEDQADDDDEDEDFSPGRMGGAFFG
;
A
#
# COMPACT_ATOMS: atom_id res chain seq x y z
N MET A 1 4.80 -1.92 14.54
CA MET A 1 3.60 -1.78 13.69
C MET A 1 3.70 -0.45 12.97
N PRO A 2 3.83 -0.45 11.64
CA PRO A 2 3.72 0.76 10.85
C PRO A 2 2.31 1.31 11.05
N THR A 3 2.18 2.64 11.11
CA THR A 3 0.90 3.30 11.26
C THR A 3 0.37 3.70 9.90
N PRO A 4 -0.91 3.40 9.57
CA PRO A 4 -1.47 3.81 8.30
C PRO A 4 -1.45 5.35 8.22
N PRO A 5 -1.13 5.92 7.05
CA PRO A 5 -1.16 7.36 6.88
C PRO A 5 -2.59 7.87 7.06
N THR A 6 -2.71 9.06 7.66
CA THR A 6 -4.01 9.73 7.82
C THR A 6 -4.30 10.56 6.57
N PRO A 7 -5.49 10.41 5.96
CA PRO A 7 -5.87 11.25 4.84
C PRO A 7 -5.92 12.72 5.29
N TYR A 8 -5.42 13.62 4.45
CA TYR A 8 -5.50 15.05 4.68
C TYR A 8 -6.93 15.56 4.44
N ASP A 9 -7.31 16.67 5.08
CA ASP A 9 -8.67 17.24 4.99
C ASP A 9 -9.11 17.58 3.56
N ASP A 10 -8.16 17.93 2.69
CA ASP A 10 -8.42 18.28 1.30
C ASP A 10 -8.55 17.06 0.37
N VAL A 11 -8.28 15.85 0.86
CA VAL A 11 -8.42 14.61 0.09
C VAL A 11 -9.90 14.18 0.11
N PRO A 12 -10.54 14.04 -1.04
CA PRO A 12 -11.92 13.57 -1.08
C PRO A 12 -12.05 12.14 -0.54
N ASN A 13 -12.95 11.92 0.42
CA ASN A 13 -13.17 10.59 1.04
C ASN A 13 -13.46 9.47 0.02
N PHE A 14 -14.14 9.77 -1.08
CA PHE A 14 -14.44 8.76 -2.11
C PHE A 14 -13.17 8.26 -2.84
N ILE A 15 -12.07 9.02 -2.83
CA ILE A 15 -10.77 8.59 -3.36
C ILE A 15 -10.10 7.69 -2.32
N VAL A 16 -10.12 8.10 -1.04
CA VAL A 16 -9.56 7.32 0.08
C VAL A 16 -10.19 5.93 0.16
N ASP A 17 -11.52 5.84 0.14
CA ASP A 17 -12.25 4.58 0.20
C ASP A 17 -11.87 3.60 -0.93
N ARG A 18 -11.36 4.11 -2.05
CA ARG A 18 -10.91 3.29 -3.19
C ARG A 18 -9.43 2.96 -3.14
N PHE A 19 -8.63 3.70 -2.40
CA PHE A 19 -7.21 3.42 -2.25
C PHE A 19 -6.95 2.12 -1.51
N ASP A 20 -7.85 1.72 -0.60
CA ASP A 20 -7.81 0.42 0.06
C ASP A 20 -7.98 -0.77 -0.91
N ASP A 21 -8.58 -0.54 -2.09
CA ASP A 21 -8.75 -1.58 -3.13
C ASP A 21 -7.53 -1.68 -4.06
N HIS A 22 -6.54 -0.79 -3.93
CA HIS A 22 -5.40 -0.70 -4.83
C HIS A 22 -4.11 -1.25 -4.24
N SER A 23 -3.31 -1.85 -5.10
CA SER A 23 -1.96 -2.30 -4.79
C SER A 23 -0.97 -1.13 -4.66
N LYS A 24 0.17 -1.37 -3.99
CA LYS A 24 1.25 -0.38 -3.86
C LYS A 24 1.75 0.18 -5.20
N ASP A 25 1.79 -0.66 -6.24
CA ASP A 25 2.22 -0.24 -7.58
C ASP A 25 1.20 0.70 -8.24
N GLU A 26 -0.10 0.40 -8.09
CA GLU A 26 -1.17 1.26 -8.59
C GLU A 26 -1.21 2.59 -7.82
N LEU A 27 -1.01 2.57 -6.50
CA LEU A 27 -0.94 3.78 -5.68
C LEU A 27 0.24 4.67 -6.09
N ARG A 28 1.41 4.09 -6.43
CA ARG A 28 2.54 4.84 -7.01
C ARG A 28 2.22 5.43 -8.38
N ALA A 29 1.50 4.69 -9.23
CA ALA A 29 1.04 5.21 -10.52
C ALA A 29 0.07 6.38 -10.36
N ILE A 30 -0.88 6.29 -9.41
CA ILE A 30 -1.81 7.36 -9.05
C ILE A 30 -1.06 8.60 -8.54
N ALA A 31 -0.07 8.42 -7.66
CA ALA A 31 0.76 9.52 -7.16
C ALA A 31 1.50 10.23 -8.30
N THR A 32 2.14 9.45 -9.18
CA THR A 32 2.87 9.99 -10.34
C THR A 32 1.93 10.72 -11.29
N TYR A 33 0.72 10.19 -11.51
CA TYR A 33 -0.29 10.83 -12.34
C TYR A 33 -0.79 12.14 -11.74
N ALA A 34 -0.99 12.20 -10.43
CA ALA A 34 -1.42 13.42 -9.75
C ALA A 34 -0.42 14.58 -9.94
N GLU A 35 0.89 14.29 -9.92
CA GLU A 35 1.96 15.26 -10.11
C GLU A 35 2.16 15.66 -11.58
N THR A 36 2.11 14.70 -12.50
CA THR A 36 2.50 14.91 -13.91
C THR A 36 1.34 15.12 -14.86
N LEU A 37 0.13 14.67 -14.48
CA LEU A 37 -1.03 14.51 -15.36
C LEU A 37 -0.71 13.71 -16.64
N ASP A 38 0.28 12.82 -16.59
CA ASP A 38 0.66 12.02 -17.75
C ASP A 38 -0.38 10.93 -18.01
N GLY A 39 -1.20 11.13 -19.04
CA GLY A 39 -2.22 10.16 -19.47
C GLY A 39 -1.67 8.86 -20.07
N SER A 40 -0.34 8.68 -20.10
CA SER A 40 0.32 7.44 -20.49
C SER A 40 0.43 6.45 -19.32
N LEU A 41 0.17 6.90 -18.10
CA LEU A 41 0.17 6.07 -16.89
C LEU A 41 -1.09 5.20 -16.83
N ASP A 42 -0.94 4.01 -16.28
CA ASP A 42 -2.07 3.08 -16.07
C ASP A 42 -2.79 3.46 -14.79
N VAL A 43 -3.73 4.41 -14.91
CA VAL A 43 -4.46 4.99 -13.79
C VAL A 43 -5.96 4.77 -14.01
N PRO A 44 -6.71 4.41 -12.96
CA PRO A 44 -8.16 4.22 -13.10
C PRO A 44 -8.90 5.48 -13.59
N ASP A 45 -9.91 5.30 -14.44
CA ASP A 45 -10.69 6.40 -15.02
C ASP A 45 -11.35 7.31 -13.97
N TYR A 46 -11.66 6.79 -12.78
CA TYR A 46 -12.26 7.58 -11.71
C TYR A 46 -11.26 8.59 -11.12
N ILE A 47 -9.96 8.27 -11.12
CA ILE A 47 -8.87 9.17 -10.70
C ILE A 47 -8.72 10.29 -11.71
N VAL A 48 -8.70 9.96 -13.00
CA VAL A 48 -8.65 10.94 -14.10
C VAL A 48 -9.82 11.91 -14.02
N GLN A 49 -11.04 11.39 -13.82
CA GLN A 49 -12.24 12.21 -13.68
C GLN A 49 -12.25 13.06 -12.41
N ALA A 50 -11.79 12.51 -11.28
CA ALA A 50 -11.67 13.26 -10.05
C ALA A 50 -10.68 14.42 -10.23
N PHE A 51 -9.48 14.15 -10.74
CA PHE A 51 -8.43 15.15 -10.91
C PHE A 51 -8.72 16.17 -12.00
N ALA A 52 -9.60 15.88 -12.96
CA ALA A 52 -10.05 16.85 -13.96
C ALA A 52 -10.85 18.02 -13.35
N ILE A 53 -11.44 17.84 -12.17
CA ILE A 53 -12.30 18.84 -11.51
C ILE A 53 -11.57 19.53 -10.35
N GLN A 54 -10.57 18.87 -9.76
CA GLN A 54 -9.89 19.33 -8.54
C GLN A 54 -8.73 20.30 -8.82
N ASP A 55 -8.44 21.14 -7.84
CA ASP A 55 -7.32 22.07 -7.87
C ASP A 55 -5.96 21.36 -7.72
N GLU A 56 -4.89 22.03 -8.15
CA GLU A 56 -3.51 21.52 -8.06
C GLU A 56 -3.09 21.19 -6.62
N GLU A 57 -3.56 21.97 -5.66
CA GLU A 57 -3.33 21.74 -4.23
C GLU A 57 -3.91 20.39 -3.80
N THR A 58 -5.19 20.13 -4.07
CA THR A 58 -5.83 18.84 -3.80
C THR A 58 -5.11 17.68 -4.49
N ARG A 59 -4.72 17.84 -5.76
CA ARG A 59 -3.97 16.80 -6.48
C ARG A 59 -2.63 16.48 -5.81
N THR A 60 -1.90 17.51 -5.38
CA THR A 60 -0.62 17.35 -4.68
C THR A 60 -0.80 16.58 -3.37
N VAL A 61 -1.83 16.92 -2.59
CA VAL A 61 -2.11 16.27 -1.32
C VAL A 61 -2.55 14.81 -1.51
N VAL A 62 -3.34 14.52 -2.56
CA VAL A 62 -3.67 13.14 -2.95
C VAL A 62 -2.43 12.36 -3.39
N ALA A 63 -1.51 12.99 -4.11
CA ALA A 63 -0.25 12.38 -4.54
C ALA A 63 0.61 11.94 -3.34
N ILE A 64 0.75 12.84 -2.37
CA ILE A 64 1.48 12.57 -1.12
C ILE A 64 0.83 11.40 -0.39
N TYR A 65 -0.49 11.46 -0.18
CA TYR A 65 -1.22 10.41 0.53
C TYR A 65 -1.11 9.04 -0.16
N ALA A 66 -1.26 8.99 -1.50
CA ALA A 66 -1.10 7.75 -2.26
C ALA A 66 0.30 7.15 -2.13
N ASN A 67 1.34 7.99 -2.14
CA ASN A 67 2.73 7.54 -2.00
C ASN A 67 3.05 7.06 -0.57
N GLU A 68 2.53 7.75 0.45
CA GLU A 68 2.63 7.32 1.84
C GLU A 68 1.93 5.98 2.06
N LEU A 69 0.75 5.78 1.45
CA LEU A 69 0.01 4.52 1.55
C LEU A 69 0.74 3.39 0.82
N ALA A 70 1.32 3.65 -0.35
CA ALA A 70 2.14 2.68 -1.05
C ALA A 70 3.36 2.24 -0.23
N THR A 71 4.02 3.19 0.44
CA THR A 71 5.16 2.93 1.34
C THR A 71 4.72 2.11 2.56
N TYR A 72 3.58 2.46 3.16
CA TYR A 72 3.00 1.70 4.27
C TYR A 72 2.72 0.24 3.90
N LEU A 73 2.17 -0.02 2.70
CA LEU A 73 1.93 -1.38 2.22
C LEU A 73 3.22 -2.16 1.99
N GLU A 74 4.27 -1.49 1.49
CA GLU A 74 5.62 -2.08 1.33
C GLU A 74 6.21 -2.48 2.69
N GLU A 75 6.17 -1.58 3.68
CA GLU A 75 6.65 -1.86 5.04
C GLU A 75 5.83 -2.93 5.78
N LEU A 76 4.54 -3.06 5.45
CA LEU A 76 3.66 -4.07 6.03
C LEU A 76 3.97 -5.46 5.47
N GLU A 77 4.24 -5.55 4.17
CA GLU A 77 4.62 -6.79 3.49
C GLU A 77 5.99 -7.28 3.98
N ASP A 78 6.98 -6.37 4.10
CA ASP A 78 8.31 -6.68 4.64
C ASP A 78 8.25 -7.18 6.09
N GLN A 79 7.30 -6.71 6.91
CA GLN A 79 7.09 -7.18 8.28
C GLN A 79 6.40 -8.54 8.35
N ALA A 80 5.55 -8.87 7.37
CA ALA A 80 4.87 -10.16 7.32
C ALA A 80 5.83 -11.30 6.97
N ASP A 81 6.80 -11.05 6.09
CA ASP A 81 7.84 -12.03 5.74
C ASP A 81 8.85 -12.28 6.88
N ASP A 82 9.08 -11.31 7.77
CA ASP A 82 10.05 -11.41 8.88
C ASP A 82 9.49 -12.21 10.10
N ASP A 83 8.17 -12.36 10.22
CA ASP A 83 7.51 -13.10 11.32
C ASP A 83 7.34 -14.61 11.03
N ASP A 84 7.64 -15.08 9.80
CA ASP A 84 7.55 -16.50 9.38
C ASP A 84 8.89 -17.27 9.50
N GLU A 85 9.96 -16.68 10.06
CA GLU A 85 11.26 -17.35 10.25
C GLU A 85 11.47 -18.01 11.64
N ASP A 86 10.48 -17.99 12.54
CA ASP A 86 10.65 -18.48 13.93
C ASP A 86 9.83 -19.75 14.30
N GLU A 87 9.46 -20.63 13.37
CA GLU A 87 8.92 -21.96 13.72
C GLU A 87 9.39 -23.13 12.81
N ASP A 88 10.69 -23.50 12.83
CA ASP A 88 11.09 -24.92 12.98
C ASP A 88 12.60 -25.09 13.29
N PHE A 89 13.00 -24.73 14.50
CA PHE A 89 14.08 -25.48 15.16
C PHE A 89 13.46 -26.44 16.16
N SER A 90 13.00 -27.60 15.67
CA SER A 90 12.85 -28.81 16.48
C SER A 90 14.14 -29.63 16.51
N PRO A 91 15.17 -29.33 17.33
CA PRO A 91 16.26 -30.27 17.52
C PRO A 91 15.83 -31.34 18.52
N GLY A 92 15.48 -32.52 18.00
CA GLY A 92 15.69 -33.76 18.75
C GLY A 92 14.45 -34.37 19.39
N ARG A 93 13.56 -34.93 18.55
CA ARG A 93 12.86 -36.17 18.92
C ARG A 93 13.87 -37.32 18.91
N MET A 94 14.75 -37.36 19.91
CA MET A 94 15.73 -38.42 20.08
C MET A 94 15.02 -39.67 20.61
N GLY A 95 15.02 -40.72 19.80
CA GLY A 95 15.03 -42.11 20.24
C GLY A 95 13.71 -42.66 20.76
N GLY A 96 12.98 -43.33 19.86
CA GLY A 96 11.85 -44.18 20.22
C GLY A 96 12.23 -45.21 21.29
N ALA A 97 11.39 -45.29 22.31
CA ALA A 97 11.19 -46.55 23.00
C ALA A 97 10.55 -47.58 22.03
N PHE A 98 10.68 -48.86 22.39
CA PHE A 98 10.01 -50.05 21.82
C PHE A 98 10.67 -50.69 20.57
N PHE A 99 11.43 -51.78 20.79
CA PHE A 99 11.15 -53.16 20.30
C PHE A 99 12.39 -54.05 20.51
N GLY A 100 12.26 -55.15 21.29
CA GLY A 100 13.27 -56.20 21.42
C GLY A 100 13.39 -56.79 22.82
#